data_AF-A0A2X5NGP7-F1
#
_entry.id   AF-A0A2X5NGP7-F1
#
_cell.length_a   1.000
_cell.length_b   1.000
_cell.length_c   1.000
_cell.angle_alpha   90.00
_cell.angle_beta   90.00
_cell.angle_gamma   90.00
#
_symmetry.space_group_name_H-M   'P 1'
#
loop_
_entity.id
_entity.type
_entity.pdbx_description
1 polymer ?
#
loop_
_entity_poly.entity_id
_entity_poly.type
_entity_poly.pdbx_seq_one_letter_code
_entity_poly.pdbx_strand_id
1 'polypeptide(L)'
;MKGKWVKLALTGAFLALLAGCSSRPTDRGQQYKDGKLDQPFALVNQPNAKGSPVNARDFAEQVRQIQGASGALFNRNSSTYTAIESWLVAGGIPASCVSLVSMPGRWRGPMIMGTSSSPATTPR
;
A
#
# COMPACT_ATOMS: atom_id res chain seq x y z
N MET A 1 -20.22 10.92 -50.07
CA MET A 1 -20.61 10.33 -48.77
C MET A 1 -19.50 9.51 -48.08
N LYS A 2 -18.57 8.87 -48.79
CA LYS A 2 -17.49 8.02 -48.22
C LYS A 2 -16.50 8.75 -47.27
N GLY A 3 -16.17 10.01 -47.54
CA GLY A 3 -15.21 10.77 -46.72
C GLY A 3 -15.69 11.13 -45.30
N LYS A 4 -17.02 11.17 -45.06
CA LYS A 4 -17.57 11.41 -43.72
C LYS A 4 -17.42 10.17 -42.82
N TRP A 5 -17.59 8.97 -43.40
CA TRP A 5 -17.40 7.69 -42.72
C TRP A 5 -15.95 7.44 -42.35
N VAL A 6 -15.01 7.78 -43.23
CA VAL A 6 -13.56 7.68 -42.95
C VAL A 6 -13.17 8.60 -41.79
N LYS A 7 -13.68 9.84 -41.76
CA LYS A 7 -13.42 10.77 -40.65
C LYS A 7 -13.99 10.24 -39.33
N LEU A 8 -15.21 9.71 -39.32
CA LEU A 8 -15.82 9.14 -38.12
C LEU A 8 -15.04 7.91 -37.60
N ALA A 9 -14.61 7.02 -38.50
CA ALA A 9 -13.79 5.86 -38.13
C ALA A 9 -12.43 6.29 -37.53
N LEU A 10 -11.78 7.29 -38.12
CA LEU A 10 -10.49 7.80 -37.65
C LEU A 10 -10.63 8.45 -36.26
N THR A 11 -11.67 9.27 -36.06
CA THR A 11 -11.94 9.89 -34.76
C THR A 11 -12.29 8.84 -33.70
N GLY A 12 -13.07 7.82 -34.05
CA GLY A 12 -13.38 6.70 -33.15
C GLY A 12 -12.14 5.90 -32.74
N ALA A 13 -11.25 5.60 -33.69
CA ALA A 13 -9.99 4.94 -33.41
C ALA A 13 -9.08 5.78 -32.48
N PHE A 14 -9.02 7.09 -32.70
CA PHE A 14 -8.24 8.00 -31.87
C PHE A 14 -8.77 8.04 -30.43
N LEU A 15 -10.09 8.15 -30.24
CA LEU A 15 -10.72 8.13 -28.92
C LEU A 15 -10.51 6.79 -28.19
N ALA A 16 -10.58 5.67 -28.90
CA ALA A 16 -10.29 4.35 -28.33
C ALA A 16 -8.84 4.23 -27.86
N LEU A 17 -7.90 4.79 -28.63
CA LEU A 17 -6.47 4.79 -28.29
C LEU A 17 -6.19 5.67 -27.05
N LEU A 18 -6.84 6.83 -26.94
CA LEU A 18 -6.73 7.70 -25.75
C LEU A 18 -7.30 7.04 -24.50
N ALA A 19 -8.41 6.30 -24.61
CA ALA A 19 -9.02 5.60 -23.47
C ALA A 19 -8.17 4.41 -22.98
N GLY A 20 -7.34 3.81 -23.84
CA GLY A 20 -6.51 2.64 -23.52
C GLY A 20 -5.21 2.94 -22.76
N CYS A 21 -4.74 4.19 -22.72
CA CYS A 21 -3.40 4.52 -22.23
C CYS A 21 -3.25 4.72 -20.70
N SER A 22 -4.30 4.53 -19.90
CA SER A 22 -4.17 4.61 -18.43
C SER A 22 -4.93 3.49 -17.72
N SER A 23 -4.33 2.30 -17.71
CA SER A 23 -4.82 1.21 -16.87
C SER A 23 -4.32 1.41 -15.43
N ARG A 24 -5.26 1.55 -14.50
CA ARG A 24 -5.02 1.54 -13.05
C ARG A 24 -5.72 0.33 -12.46
N PRO A 25 -5.15 -0.89 -12.61
CA PRO A 25 -5.80 -2.11 -12.13
C PRO A 25 -5.95 -2.06 -10.60
N THR A 26 -7.15 -2.36 -10.11
CA THR A 26 -7.47 -2.42 -8.67
C THR A 26 -7.92 -3.82 -8.23
N ASP A 27 -7.72 -4.82 -9.09
CA ASP A 27 -8.20 -6.19 -8.97
C ASP A 27 -7.58 -6.97 -7.79
N ARG A 28 -6.36 -6.61 -7.39
CA ARG A 28 -5.62 -7.24 -6.27
C ARG A 28 -5.51 -6.33 -5.06
N GLY A 29 -6.40 -5.35 -4.95
CA GLY A 29 -6.39 -4.37 -3.85
C GLY A 29 -5.35 -3.27 -3.98
N GLN A 30 -4.84 -3.02 -5.20
CA GLN A 30 -3.96 -1.86 -5.46
C GLN A 30 -4.73 -0.56 -5.20
N GLN A 31 -4.08 0.41 -4.55
CA GLN A 31 -4.68 1.69 -4.18
C GLN A 31 -3.88 2.86 -4.76
N TYR A 32 -4.60 3.80 -5.38
CA TYR A 32 -4.01 4.99 -6.02
C TYR A 32 -4.46 6.31 -5.37
N LYS A 33 -5.09 6.23 -4.19
CA LYS A 33 -5.62 7.38 -3.43
C LYS A 33 -4.55 8.19 -2.69
N ASP A 34 -3.32 7.68 -2.71
CA ASP A 34 -2.22 8.07 -1.84
C ASP A 34 -1.09 8.84 -2.55
N GLY A 35 -1.30 9.12 -3.84
CA GLY A 35 -0.39 9.88 -4.68
C GLY A 35 0.85 9.14 -5.16
N LYS A 36 1.61 9.87 -6.00
CA LYS A 36 2.99 9.63 -6.41
C LYS A 36 3.94 9.58 -5.21
N LEU A 37 4.46 8.43 -4.78
CA LEU A 37 5.72 8.46 -4.02
C LEU A 37 6.87 8.70 -5.01
N ASP A 38 7.91 9.48 -4.69
CA ASP A 38 9.11 9.64 -5.53
C ASP A 38 10.35 8.93 -4.94
N GLN A 39 10.29 8.61 -3.65
CA GLN A 39 11.28 7.83 -2.91
C GLN A 39 10.70 6.49 -2.41
N PRO A 40 11.55 5.49 -2.08
CA PRO A 40 11.08 4.20 -1.56
C PRO A 40 10.33 4.31 -0.23
N PHE A 41 10.67 5.27 0.60
CA PHE A 41 9.99 5.56 1.87
C PHE A 41 9.72 7.05 1.97
N ALA A 42 8.47 7.47 2.10
CA ALA A 42 8.12 8.86 2.38
C ALA A 42 7.62 8.98 3.81
N LEU A 43 8.16 9.95 4.55
CA LEU A 43 7.65 10.27 5.86
C LEU A 43 6.26 10.90 5.72
N VAL A 44 5.30 10.44 6.53
CA VAL A 44 3.93 10.98 6.53
C VAL A 44 3.52 11.41 7.93
N ASN A 45 2.76 12.50 8.02
CA ASN A 45 2.22 13.00 9.29
C ASN A 45 1.12 12.09 9.86
N GLN A 46 0.43 11.35 9.00
CA GLN A 46 -0.57 10.37 9.42
C GLN A 46 -0.65 9.26 8.37
N PRO A 47 -0.65 7.97 8.79
CA PRO A 47 -0.98 6.88 7.90
C PRO A 47 -2.41 7.01 7.35
N ASN A 48 -2.62 6.74 6.06
CA ASN A 48 -3.96 6.69 5.48
C ASN A 48 -4.63 5.33 5.77
N ALA A 49 -4.80 5.04 7.06
CA ALA A 49 -5.47 3.87 7.59
C ALA A 49 -6.70 4.33 8.39
N LYS A 50 -7.75 3.50 8.40
CA LYS A 50 -8.97 3.75 9.18
C LYS A 50 -9.05 2.76 10.34
N GLY A 51 -9.53 3.22 11.48
CA GLY A 51 -9.66 2.41 12.69
C GLY A 51 -8.31 2.09 13.33
N SER A 52 -8.35 1.24 14.35
CA SER A 52 -7.17 0.75 15.07
C SER A 52 -6.79 -0.68 14.64
N PRO A 53 -5.53 -1.11 14.87
CA PRO A 53 -5.12 -2.48 14.59
C PRO A 53 -5.95 -3.50 15.35
N VAL A 54 -6.46 -4.52 14.64
CA VAL A 54 -7.31 -5.56 15.23
C VAL A 54 -6.51 -6.65 15.97
N ASN A 55 -5.21 -6.75 15.70
CA ASN A 55 -4.33 -7.81 16.17
C ASN A 55 -3.33 -7.33 17.25
N ALA A 56 -3.72 -6.34 18.06
CA ALA A 56 -2.85 -5.76 19.09
C ALA A 56 -2.31 -6.81 20.08
N ARG A 57 -3.15 -7.78 20.46
CA ARG A 57 -2.76 -8.88 21.36
C ARG A 57 -1.71 -9.80 20.72
N ASP A 58 -1.88 -10.15 19.46
CA ASP A 58 -0.96 -11.03 18.74
C ASP A 58 0.40 -10.36 18.54
N PHE A 59 0.40 -9.05 18.30
CA PHE A 59 1.63 -8.26 18.25
C PHE A 59 2.41 -8.33 19.58
N ALA A 60 1.75 -8.14 20.72
CA ALA A 60 2.42 -8.22 22.03
C ALA A 60 3.01 -9.61 22.30
N GLU A 61 2.28 -10.68 21.95
CA GLU A 61 2.81 -12.04 22.07
C GLU A 61 4.00 -12.28 21.12
N GLN A 62 3.96 -11.74 19.90
CA GLN A 62 5.08 -11.80 18.96
C GLN A 62 6.32 -11.08 19.51
N VAL A 63 6.17 -9.91 20.13
CA VAL A 63 7.27 -9.18 20.78
C VAL A 63 7.89 -10.02 21.89
N ARG A 64 7.08 -10.71 22.70
CA ARG A 64 7.54 -11.64 23.75
C ARG A 64 8.30 -12.83 23.17
N GLN A 65 7.83 -13.38 22.05
CA GLN A 65 8.54 -14.44 21.33
C GLN A 65 9.90 -13.97 20.79
N ILE A 66 9.98 -12.76 20.24
CA ILE A 66 11.25 -12.17 19.80
C ILE A 66 12.21 -12.02 20.98
N GLN A 67 11.73 -11.53 22.12
CA GLN A 67 12.55 -11.41 23.33
C GLN A 67 13.11 -12.76 23.79
N GLY A 68 12.29 -13.81 23.77
CA GLY A 68 12.69 -15.17 24.15
C GLY A 68 13.62 -15.85 23.14
N ALA A 69 13.42 -15.63 21.84
CA ALA A 69 14.20 -16.27 20.78
C ALA A 69 15.49 -15.50 20.43
N SER A 70 15.48 -14.16 20.54
CA SER A 70 16.60 -13.30 20.20
C SER A 70 16.60 -12.00 21.00
N GLY A 71 17.20 -12.05 22.20
CA GLY A 71 17.37 -10.86 23.04
C GLY A 71 18.15 -9.74 22.35
N ALA A 72 19.12 -10.05 21.49
CA ALA A 72 19.87 -9.05 20.74
C ALA A 72 18.99 -8.27 19.74
N LEU A 73 18.08 -8.95 19.03
CA LEU A 73 17.13 -8.31 18.12
C LEU A 73 16.12 -7.46 18.91
N PHE A 74 15.63 -8.00 20.02
CA PHE A 74 14.73 -7.29 20.92
C PHE A 74 15.36 -5.97 21.42
N ASN A 75 16.57 -6.04 21.96
CA ASN A 75 17.26 -4.88 22.53
C ASN A 75 17.54 -3.78 21.49
N ARG A 76 17.81 -4.15 20.23
CA ARG A 76 18.04 -3.18 19.14
C ARG A 76 16.79 -2.41 18.73
N ASN A 77 15.61 -2.98 18.95
CA ASN A 77 14.33 -2.43 18.49
C ASN A 77 13.36 -2.14 19.64
N SER A 78 13.82 -2.22 20.89
CA SER A 78 12.98 -2.13 22.08
C SER A 78 12.21 -0.82 22.16
N SER A 79 12.85 0.30 21.80
CA SER A 79 12.20 1.62 21.73
C SER A 79 11.01 1.62 20.76
N THR A 80 11.14 0.97 19.60
CA THR A 80 10.06 0.84 18.61
C THR A 80 8.93 -0.04 19.14
N TYR A 81 9.26 -1.19 19.75
CA TYR A 81 8.23 -2.08 20.30
C TYR A 81 7.44 -1.40 21.43
N THR A 82 8.12 -0.78 22.39
CA THR A 82 7.49 -0.07 23.50
C THR A 82 6.65 1.12 23.02
N ALA A 83 7.12 1.85 22.01
CA ALA A 83 6.38 2.93 21.39
C ALA A 83 5.06 2.45 20.74
N ILE A 84 5.10 1.34 20.00
CA ILE A 84 3.92 0.75 19.38
C ILE A 84 2.96 0.21 20.44
N GLU A 85 3.45 -0.49 21.46
CA GLU A 85 2.61 -0.98 22.57
C GLU A 85 1.91 0.17 23.30
N SER A 86 2.63 1.25 23.59
CA SER A 86 2.07 2.45 24.23
C SER A 86 0.99 3.10 23.36
N TRP A 87 1.23 3.17 22.04
CA TRP A 87 0.24 3.66 21.08
C TRP A 87 -1.00 2.76 21.00
N LEU A 88 -0.83 1.43 21.03
CA LEU A 88 -1.94 0.48 21.04
C LEU A 88 -2.79 0.60 22.32
N VAL A 89 -2.16 0.75 23.49
CA VAL A 89 -2.84 0.99 24.77
C VAL A 89 -3.59 2.33 24.77
N ALA A 90 -3.05 3.35 24.09
CA ALA A 90 -3.72 4.63 23.88
C ALA A 90 -4.86 4.59 22.84
N GLY A 91 -5.26 3.40 22.36
CA GLY A 91 -6.37 3.20 21.45
C GLY A 91 -5.97 2.92 20.00
N GLY A 92 -4.67 2.98 19.65
CA GLY A 92 -4.17 2.55 18.35
C GLY A 92 -4.70 3.38 17.17
N ILE A 93 -5.04 4.66 17.39
CA ILE A 93 -5.62 5.51 16.35
C ILE A 93 -4.49 6.02 15.42
N PRO A 94 -4.62 5.93 14.08
CA PRO A 94 -3.57 6.36 13.15
C PRO A 94 -3.15 7.82 13.32
N ALA A 95 -4.08 8.69 13.73
CA ALA A 95 -3.81 10.11 14.01
C ALA A 95 -2.85 10.32 15.19
N SER A 96 -2.85 9.44 16.19
CA SER A 96 -1.96 9.54 17.35
C SER A 96 -0.62 8.84 17.16
N CYS A 97 -0.40 8.15 16.02
CA CYS A 97 0.85 7.45 15.74
C CYS A 97 2.07 8.37 15.80
N VAL A 98 2.03 9.56 15.20
CA VAL A 98 3.21 10.44 15.10
C VAL A 98 3.68 10.96 16.46
N SER A 99 2.77 11.06 17.44
CA SER A 99 3.12 11.49 18.79
C SER A 99 3.74 10.39 19.64
N LEU A 100 3.50 9.11 19.31
CA LEU A 100 3.84 7.98 20.18
C LEU A 100 4.80 6.98 19.55
N VAL A 101 4.80 6.85 18.22
CA VAL A 101 5.67 5.97 17.45
C VAL A 101 6.59 6.84 16.60
N SER A 102 7.88 6.59 16.68
CA SER A 102 8.88 7.28 15.85
C SER A 102 8.50 7.14 14.38
N MET A 103 7.98 8.23 13.81
CA MET A 103 7.83 8.53 12.38
C MET A 103 7.35 7.37 11.47
N PRO A 104 6.04 7.30 11.12
CA PRO A 104 5.55 6.32 10.18
C PRO A 104 6.07 6.61 8.77
N GLY A 105 6.98 5.76 8.29
CA GLY A 105 7.41 5.75 6.90
C GLY A 105 6.40 5.02 6.01
N ARG A 106 5.91 5.69 4.97
CA ARG A 106 5.10 5.07 3.92
C ARG A 106 6.00 4.49 2.84
N TRP A 107 5.89 3.18 2.62
CA TRP A 107 6.65 2.48 1.60
C TRP A 107 6.01 2.56 0.21
N ARG A 108 6.85 2.66 -0.83
CA ARG A 108 6.46 2.51 -2.23
C ARG A 108 6.41 1.04 -2.62
N GLY A 109 5.21 0.55 -2.91
CA GLY A 109 5.02 -0.78 -3.49
C GLY A 109 5.63 -0.96 -4.90
N PRO A 110 5.91 -2.21 -5.31
CA PRO A 110 6.39 -2.51 -6.66
C PRO A 110 5.35 -2.08 -7.69
N MET A 111 5.80 -1.41 -8.76
CA MET A 111 4.94 -1.16 -9.91
C MET A 111 4.68 -2.50 -10.62
N ILE A 112 3.48 -3.06 -10.42
CA ILE A 112 2.98 -4.14 -11.26
C ILE A 112 2.64 -3.52 -12.61
N MET A 113 3.54 -3.62 -13.58
CA MET A 113 3.25 -3.29 -14.97
C MET A 113 2.23 -4.32 -15.45
N GLY A 114 0.99 -3.90 -15.68
CA GLY A 114 -0.07 -4.80 -16.12
C GLY A 114 0.28 -5.36 -17.49
N THR A 115 0.84 -6.57 -17.54
CA THR A 115 0.89 -7.34 -18.76
C THR A 115 -0.55 -7.70 -19.11
N SER A 116 -0.98 -7.34 -20.32
CA SER A 116 -2.24 -7.80 -20.91
C SER A 116 -2.46 -9.26 -20.56
N SER A 117 -3.59 -9.53 -19.90
CA SER A 117 -4.02 -10.88 -19.52
C SER A 117 -4.16 -11.77 -20.76
N SER A 118 -3.10 -12.50 -21.10
CA SER A 118 -3.26 -13.83 -21.71
C SER A 118 -3.77 -14.77 -20.61
N PRO A 119 -4.79 -15.61 -20.87
CA PRO A 119 -5.31 -16.52 -19.87
C PRO A 119 -4.23 -17.55 -19.53
N ALA A 120 -3.82 -17.59 -18.26
CA ALA A 120 -2.96 -18.64 -17.76
C ALA A 120 -3.78 -19.94 -17.70
N THR A 121 -3.40 -20.90 -18.54
CA THR A 121 -3.88 -22.29 -18.45
C THR A 121 -3.42 -22.89 -17.12
N THR A 122 -4.38 -23.20 -16.25
CA THR A 122 -4.17 -23.97 -15.03
C THR A 122 -3.78 -25.42 -15.40
N PRO A 123 -2.65 -25.98 -14.94
CA PRO A 123 -2.48 -27.42 -14.92
C PRO A 123 -3.26 -27.99 -13.72
N ARG A 124 -4.04 -29.04 -13.99
CA ARG A 124 -4.68 -29.90 -12.98
C ARG A 124 -3.65 -30.64 -12.15
#